data_AF-A0A497I7G2-F1
#
_entry.id   AF-A0A497I7G2-F1
#
_cell.length_a   1.000
_cell.length_b   1.000
_cell.length_c   1.000
_cell.angle_alpha   90.00
_cell.angle_beta   90.00
_cell.angle_gamma   90.00
#
_symmetry.space_group_name_H-M   'P 1'
#
loop_
_entity.id
_entity.type
_entity.pdbx_description
1 polymer ?
#
loop_
_entity_poly.entity_id
_entity_poly.type
_entity_poly.pdbx_seq_one_letter_code
_entity_poly.pdbx_strand_id
1 'polypeptide(L)'
;MQKSSVKSIALERIELLLAMARKELDHDVERARRYVKLARRLGTRYRVRASRASKGLKISYCKRCNTPWVPGRNLEVRLEPRSRCVVYKCSCGYERRFRYKR
;
A
#
# COMPACT_ATOMS: atom_id res chain seq x y z
N MET A 1 -24.97 3.21 -21.04
CA MET A 1 -24.46 3.74 -19.77
C MET A 1 -23.85 2.58 -18.98
N GLN A 2 -22.53 2.55 -18.83
CA GLN A 2 -21.79 1.34 -18.42
C GLN A 2 -22.11 0.95 -16.97
N LYS A 3 -22.51 -0.33 -16.74
CA LYS A 3 -22.59 -0.92 -15.41
C LYS A 3 -21.18 -0.94 -14.82
N SER A 4 -20.83 0.05 -13.99
CA SER A 4 -19.66 -0.02 -13.14
C SER A 4 -19.81 -1.25 -12.24
N SER A 5 -19.06 -2.31 -12.54
CA SER A 5 -19.04 -3.52 -11.71
C SER A 5 -18.73 -3.11 -10.27
N VAL A 6 -19.36 -3.73 -9.27
CA VAL A 6 -19.10 -3.47 -7.84
C VAL A 6 -17.60 -3.45 -7.51
N LYS A 7 -16.80 -4.20 -8.28
CA LYS A 7 -15.33 -4.24 -8.17
C LYS A 7 -14.62 -2.93 -8.58
N SER A 8 -15.12 -2.20 -9.59
CA SER A 8 -14.50 -0.93 -10.03
C SER A 8 -14.72 0.17 -8.99
N ILE A 9 -15.95 0.31 -8.47
CA ILE A 9 -16.27 1.23 -7.39
C ILE A 9 -15.45 0.92 -6.14
N ALA A 10 -15.30 -0.37 -5.82
CA ALA A 10 -14.46 -0.79 -4.70
C ALA A 10 -12.98 -0.42 -4.92
N LEU A 11 -12.46 -0.52 -6.14
CA LEU A 11 -11.09 -0.13 -6.48
C LEU A 11 -10.88 1.38 -6.34
N GLU A 12 -11.77 2.19 -6.89
CA GLU A 12 -11.74 3.66 -6.76
C GLU A 12 -11.75 4.09 -5.28
N ARG A 13 -12.63 3.48 -4.46
CA ARG A 13 -12.67 3.75 -3.01
C ARG A 13 -11.36 3.38 -2.31
N ILE A 14 -10.74 2.27 -2.68
CA ILE A 14 -9.47 1.85 -2.09
C ILE A 14 -8.35 2.83 -2.46
N GLU A 15 -8.31 3.30 -3.71
CA GLU A 15 -7.33 4.28 -4.18
C GLU A 15 -7.48 5.62 -3.44
N LEU A 16 -8.71 6.12 -3.30
CA LEU A 16 -9.00 7.32 -2.52
C LEU A 16 -8.58 7.18 -1.05
N LEU A 17 -8.91 6.07 -0.41
CA LEU A 17 -8.53 5.80 0.98
C LEU A 17 -7.00 5.81 1.16
N LEU A 18 -6.27 5.25 0.21
CA LEU A 18 -4.80 5.23 0.26
C LEU A 18 -4.18 6.60 -0.03
N ALA A 19 -4.79 7.39 -0.91
CA ALA A 19 -4.38 8.77 -1.16
C ALA A 19 -4.58 9.63 0.09
N MET A 20 -5.74 9.52 0.75
CA MET A 20 -6.01 10.20 2.03
C MET A 20 -5.05 9.73 3.12
N ALA A 21 -4.78 8.42 3.22
CA ALA A 21 -3.82 7.89 4.19
C ALA A 21 -2.42 8.48 4.04
N ARG A 22 -1.96 8.74 2.81
CA ARG A 22 -0.66 9.38 2.55
C ARG A 22 -0.63 10.83 3.00
N LYS A 23 -1.70 11.59 2.76
CA LYS A 23 -1.80 13.00 3.19
C LYS A 23 -1.85 13.11 4.71
N GLU A 24 -2.58 12.21 5.35
CA GLU A 24 -2.79 12.21 6.80
C GLU A 24 -1.61 11.64 7.58
N LEU A 25 -0.65 10.99 6.92
CA LEU A 25 0.54 10.47 7.59
C LEU A 25 1.32 11.56 8.34
N ASP A 26 1.28 12.79 7.82
CA ASP A 26 2.04 13.93 8.33
C ASP A 26 1.36 14.61 9.51
N HIS A 27 0.05 14.44 9.63
CA HIS A 27 -0.77 15.07 10.66
C HIS A 27 -1.17 14.07 11.75
N ASP A 28 -1.63 12.89 11.36
CA ASP A 28 -2.16 11.87 12.26
C ASP A 28 -1.89 10.45 11.71
N VAL A 29 -0.82 9.85 12.22
CA VAL A 29 -0.38 8.50 11.84
C VAL A 29 -1.44 7.45 12.18
N GLU A 30 -2.21 7.61 13.25
CA GLU A 30 -3.26 6.66 13.63
C GLU A 30 -4.42 6.69 12.64
N ARG A 31 -4.81 7.88 12.20
CA ARG A 31 -5.83 8.07 11.16
C ARG A 31 -5.36 7.49 9.82
N ALA A 32 -4.10 7.71 9.44
CA ALA A 32 -3.52 7.08 8.26
C ALA A 32 -3.60 5.55 8.33
N ARG A 33 -3.27 4.95 9.48
CA ARG A 33 -3.41 3.48 9.70
C ARG A 33 -4.86 3.01 9.58
N ARG A 34 -5.82 3.80 10.08
CA ARG A 34 -7.24 3.49 10.00
C ARG A 34 -7.74 3.46 8.54
N TYR A 35 -7.33 4.41 7.71
CA TYR A 35 -7.68 4.42 6.29
C TYR A 35 -7.13 3.20 5.54
N VAL A 36 -5.87 2.83 5.78
CA VAL A 36 -5.28 1.62 5.19
C VAL A 36 -6.01 0.35 5.66
N LYS A 37 -6.42 0.28 6.94
CA LYS A 37 -7.19 -0.84 7.47
C LYS A 37 -8.55 -0.98 6.77
N LEU A 38 -9.22 0.14 6.51
CA LEU A 38 -10.48 0.17 5.75
C LEU A 38 -10.27 -0.27 4.29
N ALA A 39 -9.25 0.28 3.63
CA ALA A 39 -8.87 -0.07 2.27
C ALA A 39 -8.61 -1.59 2.13
N ARG A 40 -7.88 -2.17 3.09
CA ARG A 40 -7.60 -3.62 3.13
C ARG A 40 -8.87 -4.45 3.30
N ARG A 41 -9.78 -4.03 4.19
CA ARG A 41 -11.07 -4.72 4.41
C ARG A 41 -11.94 -4.70 3.16
N LEU A 42 -12.00 -3.57 2.44
CA LEU A 42 -12.72 -3.47 1.17
C LEU A 42 -12.10 -4.39 0.11
N GLY A 43 -10.77 -4.40 0.00
CA GLY A 43 -10.05 -5.27 -0.94
C GLY A 43 -10.35 -6.75 -0.72
N THR A 44 -10.35 -7.20 0.55
CA THR A 44 -10.71 -8.59 0.90
C THR A 44 -12.18 -8.90 0.66
N ARG A 45 -13.10 -7.99 1.03
CA ARG A 45 -14.54 -8.21 0.93
C ARG A 45 -14.98 -8.37 -0.53
N TYR A 46 -14.53 -7.47 -1.41
CA TYR A 46 -14.93 -7.45 -2.81
C TYR A 46 -13.99 -8.27 -3.72
N ARG A 47 -13.03 -9.00 -3.13
CA ARG A 47 -11.97 -9.75 -3.82
C ARG A 47 -11.34 -8.93 -4.95
N VAL A 48 -11.10 -7.65 -4.67
CA VAL A 48 -10.42 -6.75 -5.61
C VAL A 48 -8.98 -7.23 -5.71
N ARG A 49 -8.67 -7.97 -6.78
CA ARG A 49 -7.27 -8.27 -7.09
C ARG A 49 -6.59 -6.92 -7.32
N ALA A 50 -5.56 -6.64 -6.54
CA ALA A 50 -4.57 -5.64 -6.90
C ALA A 50 -3.95 -6.10 -8.23
N SER A 51 -4.55 -5.66 -9.32
CA SER A 51 -4.20 -6.00 -10.70
C SER A 51 -2.89 -5.31 -11.07
N ARG A 52 -2.36 -5.57 -12.27
CA ARG A 52 -1.09 -4.98 -12.71
C ARG A 52 -1.13 -3.44 -12.76
N ALA A 53 -2.31 -2.85 -12.98
CA ALA A 53 -2.53 -1.39 -12.95
C ALA A 53 -2.39 -0.80 -11.53
N SER A 54 -2.77 -1.58 -10.50
CA SER A 54 -2.65 -1.22 -9.08
C SER A 54 -1.41 -1.84 -8.42
N LYS A 55 -0.28 -1.94 -9.15
CA LYS A 55 1.02 -2.36 -8.59
C LYS A 55 1.45 -1.46 -7.43
N GLY A 56 1.18 -0.15 -7.54
CA GLY A 56 1.43 0.82 -6.47
C GLY A 56 0.73 0.44 -5.16
N LEU A 57 -0.50 -0.08 -5.23
CA LEU A 57 -1.27 -0.55 -4.07
C LEU A 57 -0.55 -1.66 -3.30
N LYS A 58 0.08 -2.62 -3.99
CA LYS A 58 0.78 -3.75 -3.34
C LYS A 58 2.01 -3.33 -2.54
N ILE A 59 2.62 -2.21 -2.88
CA ILE A 59 3.85 -1.67 -2.27
C ILE A 59 3.51 -0.44 -1.40
N SER A 60 2.26 -0.02 -1.34
CA SER A 60 1.90 1.27 -0.72
C SER A 60 1.78 1.27 0.80
N TYR A 61 1.80 0.12 1.48
CA TYR A 61 1.61 0.06 2.93
C TYR A 61 2.24 -1.17 3.59
N CYS A 62 2.52 -1.05 4.89
CA CYS A 62 3.00 -2.13 5.72
C CYS A 62 1.89 -3.13 6.05
N LYS A 63 2.14 -4.43 5.84
CA LYS A 63 1.16 -5.48 6.18
C LYS A 63 0.97 -5.70 7.68
N ARG A 64 1.95 -5.28 8.50
CA ARG A 64 1.97 -5.44 9.96
C ARG A 64 1.27 -4.27 10.65
N CYS A 65 1.81 -3.05 10.52
CA CYS A 65 1.26 -1.87 11.20
C CYS A 65 0.19 -1.10 10.40
N ASN A 66 -0.11 -1.51 9.16
CA ASN A 66 -1.02 -0.81 8.24
C ASN A 66 -0.64 0.66 7.99
N THR A 67 0.61 1.05 8.21
CA THR A 67 1.06 2.41 7.90
C THR A 67 1.37 2.52 6.41
N PRO A 68 0.94 3.58 5.70
CA PRO A 68 1.29 3.78 4.30
C PRO A 68 2.79 4.00 4.18
N TRP A 69 3.43 3.36 3.20
CA TRP A 69 4.85 3.49 2.93
C TRP A 69 5.14 4.77 2.16
N VAL A 70 5.98 5.61 2.75
CA VAL A 70 6.48 6.86 2.19
C VAL A 70 8.00 6.85 2.34
N PRO A 71 8.75 6.69 1.23
CA PRO A 71 10.21 6.76 1.25
C PRO A 71 10.69 8.06 1.90
N GLY A 72 11.72 7.98 2.74
CA GLY A 72 12.29 9.14 3.44
C GLY A 72 11.54 9.59 4.69
N ARG A 73 10.38 9.00 5.02
CA ARG A 73 9.68 9.26 6.30
C ARG A 73 9.62 8.03 7.19
N ASN A 74 8.94 6.99 6.74
CA ASN A 74 8.66 5.79 7.55
C ASN A 74 9.11 4.48 6.88
N LEU A 75 9.73 4.62 5.71
CA LEU A 75 10.23 3.55 4.90
C LEU A 75 11.69 3.84 4.55
N GLU A 76 12.55 2.93 4.99
CA GLU A 76 13.93 2.83 4.54
C GLU A 76 13.98 1.88 3.34
N VAL A 77 14.57 2.33 2.24
CA VAL A 77 14.71 1.55 1.01
C VAL A 77 16.18 1.25 0.80
N ARG A 78 16.54 -0.03 0.87
CA ARG A 78 17.89 -0.51 0.65
C ARG A 78 17.97 -1.34 -0.62
N LEU A 79 18.90 -1.01 -1.50
CA LEU A 79 19.24 -1.83 -2.66
C LEU A 79 20.30 -2.84 -2.23
N GLU A 80 20.04 -4.12 -2.51
CA GLU A 80 20.98 -5.20 -2.26
C GLU A 80 21.39 -5.84 -3.59
N PRO A 81 22.51 -5.40 -4.20
CA PRO A 81 22.92 -5.84 -5.53
C PRO A 81 23.23 -7.33 -5.58
N ARG A 82 23.83 -7.88 -4.51
CA ARG A 82 24.23 -9.29 -4.41
C ARG A 82 23.04 -10.24 -4.51
N SER A 83 21.94 -9.94 -3.83
CA SER A 83 20.71 -10.74 -3.85
C SER A 83 19.71 -10.28 -4.92
N ARG A 84 20.00 -9.19 -5.65
CA ARG A 84 19.14 -8.56 -6.66
C ARG A 84 17.78 -8.19 -6.10
N CYS A 85 17.76 -7.66 -4.88
CA CYS A 85 16.55 -7.35 -4.14
C CYS A 85 16.54 -5.89 -3.70
N VAL A 86 15.34 -5.30 -3.69
CA VAL A 86 15.05 -4.05 -3.00
C VAL A 86 14.39 -4.41 -1.66
N VAL A 87 15.03 -4.03 -0.56
CA VAL A 87 14.55 -4.26 0.79
C VAL A 87 13.84 -2.99 1.27
N TYR A 88 12.57 -3.14 1.62
CA TYR A 88 11.70 -2.11 2.16
C TYR A 88 11.57 -2.37 3.65
N LYS A 89 12.14 -1.52 4.49
CA LYS A 89 12.08 -1.64 5.95
C LYS A 89 11.18 -0.54 6.50
N CYS A 90 10.09 -0.95 7.12
CA CYS A 90 9.16 -0.04 7.79
C CYS A 90 9.69 0.32 9.18
N SER A 91 9.34 1.51 9.68
CA SER A 91 9.61 1.92 11.07
C SER A 91 9.15 0.94 12.15
N CYS A 92 8.17 0.07 11.88
CA CYS A 92 7.74 -1.00 12.80
C CYS A 92 8.63 -2.27 12.78
N GLY A 93 9.75 -2.25 12.06
CA GLY A 93 10.66 -3.39 11.90
C GLY A 93 10.18 -4.46 10.92
N TYR A 94 9.06 -4.25 10.21
CA TYR A 94 8.64 -5.17 9.14
C TYR A 94 9.45 -4.91 7.87
N GLU A 95 10.07 -5.97 7.37
CA GLU A 95 10.85 -5.94 6.12
C GLU A 95 10.11 -6.65 4.99
N ARG A 96 10.23 -6.10 3.78
CA ARG A 96 9.73 -6.74 2.57
C ARG A 96 10.76 -6.63 1.46
N ARG A 97 11.03 -7.77 0.82
CA ARG A 97 12.00 -7.85 -0.27
C ARG A 97 11.26 -7.96 -1.60
N PHE A 98 11.66 -7.14 -2.56
CA PHE A 98 11.17 -7.18 -3.93
C PHE A 98 12.35 -7.47 -4.84
N ARG A 99 12.32 -8.62 -5.52
CA ARG A 99 13.29 -8.93 -6.55
C ARG A 99 13.01 -8.07 -7.78
N TYR A 100 13.99 -7.31 -8.26
CA TYR A 100 13.88 -6.64 -9.54
C TYR A 100 14.38 -7.60 -10.63
N LYS A 101 13.62 -7.68 -11.73
CA LYS A 101 14.06 -8.37 -12.96
C LYS A 101 14.71 -7.34 -13.87
N ARG A 102 15.65 -7.80 -14.69
CA ARG A 102 16.20 -7.04 -15.80
C ARG A 102 15.11 -6.77 -16.83
#